data_AF-A0A832XLB1-F1
#
_entry.id   AF-A0A832XLB1-F1
#
_cell.length_a   1.000
_cell.length_b   1.000
_cell.length_c   1.000
_cell.angle_alpha   90.00
_cell.angle_beta   90.00
_cell.angle_gamma   90.00
#
_symmetry.space_group_name_H-M   'P 1'
#
loop_
_entity.id
_entity.type
_entity.pdbx_description
1 polymer ?
#
loop_
_entity_poly.entity_id
_entity_poly.type
_entity_poly.pdbx_seq_one_letter_code
_entity_poly.pdbx_strand_id
1 'polypeptide(L)' 'MSDEFSEKKPIVDKEKCIGCCLCPTVNFEDPDFKMVQTEQGEKAEVIKKKKYNTKMIEESIEYCPVDAISQEE' A
#
# COMPACT_ATOMS: atom_id res chain seq x y z
N MET A 1 3.91 -10.53 -19.15
CA MET A 1 3.83 -10.91 -17.71
C MET A 1 2.36 -10.86 -17.37
N SER A 2 1.77 -11.94 -16.92
CA SER A 2 0.35 -11.96 -16.57
C SER A 2 0.19 -11.26 -15.22
N ASP A 3 -0.61 -10.20 -15.16
CA ASP A 3 -0.92 -9.56 -13.89
C ASP A 3 -1.75 -10.52 -13.02
N GLU A 4 -1.20 -10.92 -11.88
CA GLU A 4 -1.89 -11.76 -10.91
C GLU A 4 -2.66 -10.88 -9.93
N PHE A 5 -3.98 -11.05 -9.88
CA PHE A 5 -4.86 -10.24 -9.04
C PHE A 5 -5.37 -11.04 -7.84
N SER A 6 -5.31 -10.42 -6.67
CA SER A 6 -5.76 -10.99 -5.39
C SER A 6 -6.93 -10.19 -4.80
N GLU A 7 -7.85 -10.88 -4.12
CA GLU A 7 -8.89 -10.25 -3.31
C GLU A 7 -8.40 -9.93 -1.88
N LYS A 8 -7.20 -10.40 -1.53
CA LYS A 8 -6.57 -10.12 -0.23
C LYS A 8 -6.27 -8.63 -0.15
N LYS A 9 -6.80 -8.00 0.89
CA LYS A 9 -6.65 -6.56 1.08
C LYS A 9 -5.30 -6.28 1.76
N PRO A 10 -4.51 -5.34 1.25
CA PRO A 10 -3.35 -4.86 2.00
C PRO A 10 -3.80 -4.08 3.24
N ILE A 11 -2.98 -4.10 4.28
CA ILE A 11 -3.17 -3.39 5.54
C ILE A 11 -1.99 -2.44 5.72
N VAL A 12 -2.27 -1.23 6.20
CA VAL A 12 -1.24 -0.26 6.60
C VAL A 12 -1.33 0.00 8.09
N ASP A 13 -0.26 -0.31 8.81
CA ASP A 13 -0.06 0.07 10.21
C ASP A 13 0.23 1.58 10.28
N LYS A 14 -0.74 2.32 10.80
CA LYS A 14 -0.68 3.79 10.89
C LYS A 14 0.31 4.28 11.94
N GLU A 15 0.61 3.47 12.96
CA GLU A 15 1.58 3.82 13.99
C GLU A 15 3.00 3.75 13.43
N LYS A 16 3.30 2.70 12.67
CA LYS A 16 4.60 2.54 11.99
C LYS A 16 4.77 3.42 10.77
N CYS A 17 3.69 3.70 10.03
CA CYS A 17 3.78 4.46 8.79
C CYS A 17 4.37 5.87 9.01
N ILE A 18 5.46 6.19 8.33
CA ILE A 18 6.16 7.47 8.46
C ILE A 18 5.80 8.50 7.37
N GLY A 19 4.85 8.19 6.48
CA GLY A 19 4.45 9.13 5.43
C GLY A 19 5.49 9.31 4.30
N CYS A 20 6.27 8.29 3.96
CA CYS A 20 7.34 8.39 2.95
C CYS A 20 6.88 8.47 1.48
N CYS A 21 5.58 8.26 1.22
CA CYS A 21 4.97 8.33 -0.11
C CYS A 21 5.48 7.30 -1.14
N LEU A 22 6.16 6.22 -0.75
CA LEU A 22 6.66 5.21 -1.69
C LEU A 22 5.58 4.23 -2.19
N CYS A 23 4.69 3.75 -1.31
CA CYS A 23 3.64 2.81 -1.72
C CYS A 23 2.66 3.33 -2.80
N PRO A 24 2.22 4.60 -2.84
CA PRO A 24 1.41 5.09 -3.96
C PRO A 24 2.19 5.23 -5.28
N THR A 25 3.53 5.27 -5.25
CA THR A 25 4.34 5.44 -6.48
C THR A 25 4.67 4.13 -7.17
N VAL A 26 4.58 2.99 -6.48
CA VAL A 26 4.79 1.66 -7.06
C VAL A 26 3.82 1.40 -8.22
N ASN A 27 2.55 1.72 -8.03
CA ASN A 27 1.51 1.62 -9.06
C ASN A 27 0.92 2.99 -9.36
N PHE A 28 1.72 3.89 -9.95
CA PHE A 28 1.31 5.29 -10.16
C PHE A 28 0.07 5.44 -11.07
N GLU A 29 -0.13 4.55 -12.03
CA GLU A 29 -1.26 4.61 -12.98
C GLU A 29 -2.58 4.13 -12.36
N ASP A 30 -2.54 3.15 -11.44
CA ASP A 30 -3.69 2.67 -10.69
C ASP A 30 -3.33 2.44 -9.22
N PRO A 31 -3.12 3.49 -8.42
CA PRO A 31 -2.56 3.35 -7.08
C PRO A 31 -3.45 2.51 -6.15
N ASP A 32 -2.81 1.62 -5.39
CA ASP A 32 -3.48 0.80 -4.37
C ASP A 32 -3.48 1.49 -2.99
N PHE A 33 -2.63 2.52 -2.84
CA PHE A 33 -2.47 3.32 -1.65
C PHE A 33 -2.61 4.80 -1.98
N LYS A 34 -3.13 5.59 -1.04
CA LYS A 34 -3.16 7.06 -1.09
C LYS A 34 -2.57 7.63 0.20
N MET A 35 -2.02 8.83 0.13
CA MET A 35 -1.58 9.55 1.33
C MET A 35 -2.72 10.39 1.88
N VAL A 36 -2.89 10.38 3.20
CA VAL A 36 -3.89 11.16 3.91
C VAL A 36 -3.24 11.91 5.07
N GLN A 37 -3.60 13.18 5.24
CA GLN A 37 -3.15 13.96 6.39
C GLN A 37 -3.91 13.50 7.63
N THR A 38 -3.18 13.15 8.68
CA THR A 38 -3.72 12.81 10.01
C THR A 38 -3.15 13.75 11.07
N GLU A 39 -3.66 13.67 12.30
CA GLU A 39 -3.11 14.40 13.45
C GLU A 39 -1.63 14.03 13.75
N GLN A 40 -1.24 12.80 13.39
CA GLN A 40 0.13 12.28 13.56
C GLN A 40 1.02 12.52 12.33
N GLY A 41 0.59 13.39 11.41
CA GLY A 41 1.27 13.65 10.13
C GLY A 41 0.65 12.88 8.96
N GLU A 42 1.33 12.88 7.83
CA GLU A 42 0.87 12.20 6.62
C GLU A 42 1.03 10.67 6.75
N LYS A 43 -0.03 9.92 6.43
CA LYS A 43 -0.07 8.45 6.55
C LYS A 43 -0.63 7.82 5.28
N ALA A 44 -0.15 6.64 4.91
CA ALA A 44 -0.68 5.89 3.78
C ALA A 44 -1.99 5.18 4.16
N GLU A 45 -2.99 5.17 3.29
CA GLU A 45 -4.28 4.49 3.41
C GLU A 45 -4.55 3.66 2.15
N VAL A 46 -5.15 2.49 2.34
CA VAL A 46 -5.50 1.57 1.25
C VAL A 46 -6.72 2.07 0.50
N ILE A 47 -6.62 2.16 -0.82
CA ILE A 47 -7.75 2.49 -1.69
C ILE A 47 -8.63 1.24 -1.80
N LYS A 48 -9.92 1.37 -1.50
CA LYS A 48 -10.86 0.23 -1.55
C LYS A 48 -11.10 -0.19 -3.01
N LYS A 49 -10.52 -1.32 -3.42
CA LYS A 49 -10.73 -1.96 -4.71
C LYS A 49 -11.34 -3.35 -4.56
N LYS A 50 -11.87 -3.89 -5.67
CA LYS A 50 -12.40 -5.27 -5.71
C LYS A 50 -11.27 -6.31 -5.72
N LYS A 51 -10.17 -5.99 -6.41
CA LYS A 51 -8.96 -6.81 -6.51
C LYS A 51 -7.75 -5.89 -6.53
N TYR A 52 -6.63 -6.40 -6.07
CA TYR A 52 -5.33 -5.73 -6.03
C TYR A 52 -4.34 -6.49 -6.91
N ASN A 53 -3.44 -5.79 -7.58
CA ASN A 53 -2.36 -6.44 -8.32
C ASN A 53 -1.33 -6.97 -7.32
N THR A 54 -1.23 -8.29 -7.22
CA THR A 54 -0.42 -8.99 -6.20
C THR A 54 1.03 -8.54 -6.25
N LYS A 55 1.59 -8.41 -7.46
CA LYS A 55 2.97 -7.95 -7.66
C LYS A 55 3.17 -6.53 -7.15
N MET A 56 2.22 -5.62 -7.40
CA MET A 56 2.31 -4.24 -6.95
C MET A 56 2.20 -4.12 -5.42
N ILE A 57 1.40 -4.98 -4.79
CA ILE A 57 1.31 -5.04 -3.33
C ILE A 57 2.61 -5.60 -2.74
N GLU A 58 3.15 -6.69 -3.27
CA GLU A 58 4.43 -7.27 -2.85
C GLU A 58 5.58 -6.25 -2.97
N GLU A 59 5.69 -5.58 -4.12
CA GLU A 59 6.68 -4.51 -4.32
C GLU A 59 6.47 -3.36 -3.32
N SER A 60 5.22 -2.97 -3.04
CA SER A 60 4.92 -1.93 -2.04
C SER A 60 5.33 -2.33 -0.62
N ILE A 61 5.22 -3.62 -0.28
CA ILE A 61 5.69 -4.17 1.01
C ILE A 61 7.21 -4.10 1.06
N GLU A 62 7.90 -4.57 0.01
CA GLU A 62 9.38 -4.57 -0.06
C GLU A 62 9.98 -3.16 -0.02
N TYR A 63 9.33 -2.18 -0.65
CA TYR A 63 9.78 -0.78 -0.64
C TYR A 63 9.43 -0.03 0.64
N CYS A 64 8.63 -0.60 1.55
CA CYS A 64 8.28 0.07 2.78
C CYS A 64 9.48 0.09 3.75
N PRO A 65 10.08 1.25 4.06
CA PRO A 65 11.31 1.30 4.86
C PRO A 65 11.13 0.96 6.34
N VAL A 66 9.87 0.78 6.78
CA VAL A 66 9.48 0.61 8.17
C VAL A 66 8.52 -0.58 8.37
N ASP A 67 8.39 -1.44 7.35
CA ASP A 67 7.52 -2.63 7.38
C ASP A 67 6.11 -2.34 7.90
N ALA A 68 5.55 -1.21 7.46
CA ALA A 68 4.21 -0.76 7.86
C ALA A 68 3.11 -1.34 6.98
N ILE A 69 3.44 -2.09 5.92
CA ILE A 69 2.48 -2.66 4.97
C ILE A 69 2.52 -4.18 5.10
N SER A 70 1.34 -4.79 5.16
CA SER A 70 1.17 -6.25 5.16
C SER A 70 -0.06 -6.64 4.32
N GLN A 71 -0.26 -7.93 4.09
CA GLN A 71 -1.41 -8.46 3.36
C GLN A 71 -2.14 -9.47 4.24
N GLU A 72 -3.48 -9.44 4.24
CA GLU A 72 -4.29 -10.45 4.95
C GLU A 72 -4.00 -11.87 4.41
N GLU A 73 -3.94 -12.85 5.31
CA GLU A 73 -3.75 -14.27 4.96
C GLU A 73 -4.94 -14.86 4.18
#